data_AF-A0A7W1QK38-F1
#
_entry.id   AF-A0A7W1QK38-F1
#
_cell.length_a   1.000
_cell.length_b   1.000
_cell.length_c   1.000
_cell.angle_alpha   90.00
_cell.angle_beta   90.00
_cell.angle_gamma   90.00
#
_symmetry.space_group_name_H-M   'P 1'
#
loop_
_entity.id
_entity.type
_entity.pdbx_description
1 polymer ?
#
loop_
_entity_poly.entity_id
_entity_poly.type
_entity_poly.pdbx_seq_one_letter_code
_entity_poly.pdbx_strand_id
1 'polypeptide(L)' 'MLGRPEHLIATLGLIPHPEGGHYGELYRSAATVLPADGRGQRASLTTIYFLLTRTAVSRWHR' A
#
# COMPACT_ATOMS: atom_id res chain seq x y z
N MET A 1 0.20 14.82 22.65
CA MET A 1 -0.19 13.49 22.14
C MET A 1 -0.27 13.57 20.63
N LEU A 2 0.27 12.59 19.91
CA LEU A 2 0.06 12.47 18.46
C LEU A 2 -1.43 12.23 18.17
N GLY A 3 -1.95 12.74 17.06
CA GLY A 3 -3.29 12.41 16.60
C GLY A 3 -3.38 10.94 16.18
N ARG A 4 -4.60 10.44 16.01
CA ARG A 4 -4.83 9.04 15.61
C ARG A 4 -4.12 8.68 14.29
N PRO A 5 -4.13 9.51 13.23
CA PRO A 5 -3.43 9.21 11.98
C PRO A 5 -1.92 9.10 12.16
N GLU A 6 -1.29 10.05 12.86
CA GLU A 6 0.16 10.08 13.05
C GLU A 6 0.63 8.89 13.88
N HIS A 7 -0.16 8.50 14.90
CA HIS A 7 0.11 7.29 15.68
C HIS A 7 0.03 6.01 14.83
N LEU A 8 -0.94 5.89 13.93
CA LEU A 8 -1.05 4.74 13.03
C LEU A 8 0.11 4.70 12.03
N ILE A 9 0.48 5.82 11.44
CA ILE A 9 1.63 5.93 10.52
C ILE A 9 2.90 5.44 11.21
N ALA A 10 3.17 5.93 12.43
CA ALA A 10 4.35 5.54 13.20
C ALA A 10 4.32 4.05 13.60
N THR A 11 3.18 3.57 14.11
CA THR A 11 3.06 2.19 14.63
C THR A 11 3.14 1.15 13.52
N LEU A 12 2.59 1.46 12.34
CA LEU A 12 2.56 0.54 11.18
C LEU A 12 3.73 0.77 10.21
N GLY A 13 4.62 1.74 10.48
CA GLY A 13 5.75 2.05 9.62
C GLY A 13 5.34 2.52 8.21
N LEU A 14 4.23 3.24 8.09
CA LEU A 14 3.73 3.68 6.79
C LEU A 14 4.58 4.80 6.21
N ILE A 15 4.82 4.76 4.91
CA ILE A 15 5.55 5.78 4.16
C ILE A 15 4.61 6.53 3.20
N PRO A 16 4.94 7.75 2.75
CA PRO A 16 4.13 8.46 1.78
C PRO A 16 3.91 7.64 0.49
N HIS A 17 2.67 7.54 0.04
CA HIS A 17 2.35 6.89 -1.24
C HIS A 17 2.51 7.88 -2.40
N PRO A 18 3.09 7.51 -3.56
CA PRO A 18 3.31 8.42 -4.68
C PRO A 18 2.02 9.11 -5.17
N GLU A 19 0.87 8.46 -5.02
CA GLU A 19 -0.42 8.99 -5.46
C GLU A 19 -1.13 9.80 -4.38
N GLY A 20 -0.62 9.81 -3.15
CA GLY A 20 -1.18 10.49 -1.98
C GLY A 20 -1.63 9.52 -0.89
N GLY A 21 -1.61 10.01 0.36
CA GLY A 21 -1.79 9.16 1.55
C GLY A 21 -0.48 8.51 2.01
N HIS A 22 -0.60 7.51 2.87
CA HIS A 22 0.52 6.69 3.35
C HIS A 22 0.21 5.21 3.13
N TYR A 23 1.23 4.41 2.90
CA TYR A 23 1.10 2.97 2.68
C TYR A 23 2.26 2.19 3.27
N GLY A 24 2.06 0.88 3.42
CA GLY A 24 3.11 -0.07 3.76
C GLY A 24 2.71 -1.48 3.31
N GLU A 25 3.63 -2.21 2.68
CA GLU A 25 3.40 -3.60 2.29
C GLU A 25 3.34 -4.49 3.54
N LEU A 26 2.23 -5.21 3.69
CA LEU A 26 2.00 -6.12 4.81
C LEU A 26 2.42 -7.55 4.44
N TYR A 27 2.14 -7.96 3.22
CA TYR A 27 2.40 -9.31 2.77
C TYR A 27 2.67 -9.37 1.27
N ARG A 28 3.61 -10.24 0.91
CA ARG A 28 3.89 -10.67 -0.45
C ARG A 28 3.98 -12.18 -0.47
N SER A 29 3.16 -12.79 -1.32
CA SER A 29 3.14 -14.24 -1.48
C SER A 29 4.45 -14.77 -2.01
N ALA A 30 4.94 -15.86 -1.40
CA ALA A 30 6.05 -16.63 -1.93
C ALA A 30 5.63 -17.44 -3.17
N ALA A 31 4.35 -17.77 -3.30
CA ALA A 31 3.83 -18.41 -4.51
C ALA A 31 3.75 -17.39 -5.65
N THR A 32 4.14 -17.82 -6.84
CA THR A 32 4.13 -16.99 -8.05
C THR A 32 3.19 -17.55 -9.10
N VAL A 33 2.64 -16.68 -9.95
CA VAL A 33 1.79 -17.04 -11.10
C VAL A 33 2.34 -16.41 -12.37
N LEU A 34 2.00 -16.99 -13.51
CA LEU A 34 2.12 -16.37 -14.83
C LEU A 34 0.71 -15.92 -15.27
N PRO A 35 0.39 -14.61 -15.20
CA PRO A 35 -0.93 -14.12 -15.57
C PRO A 35 -1.26 -14.41 -17.04
N ALA A 36 -2.54 -14.69 -17.33
CA ALA A 36 -3.01 -14.99 -18.69
C ALA A 36 -3.01 -13.78 -19.64
N ASP A 37 -2.79 -12.57 -19.13
CA ASP A 37 -2.81 -11.31 -19.88
C ASP A 37 -1.44 -10.92 -20.47
N GLY A 38 -0.51 -11.87 -20.54
CA GLY A 38 0.81 -11.68 -21.15
C GLY A 38 1.82 -10.94 -20.26
N ARG A 39 1.46 -10.58 -19.03
CA ARG A 39 2.43 -10.07 -18.05
C ARG A 39 3.36 -11.20 -17.60
N GLY A 40 4.62 -10.84 -17.27
CA GLY A 40 5.60 -11.78 -16.72
C GLY A 40 5.21 -12.36 -15.35
N GLN A 41 6.00 -13.32 -14.87
CA GLN A 41 5.80 -13.99 -13.58
C GLN A 41 5.81 -12.98 -12.42
N ARG A 42 4.83 -13.09 -11.51
CA ARG A 42 4.66 -12.19 -10.35
C ARG A 42 4.17 -12.96 -9.13
N ALA A 43 4.31 -12.37 -7.94
CA ALA A 43 3.71 -12.91 -6.72
C ALA A 43 2.19 -13.07 -6.90
N SER A 44 1.63 -14.17 -6.38
CA SER A 44 0.20 -14.48 -6.55
C SER A 44 -0.73 -13.52 -5.80
N LEU A 45 -0.21 -12.86 -4.76
CA LEU A 45 -0.92 -11.88 -3.95
C LEU A 45 0.06 -10.93 -3.27
N THR A 46 -0.31 -9.65 -3.21
CA THR A 46 0.30 -8.64 -2.33
C THR A 46 -0.80 -7.91 -1.57
N THR A 47 -0.55 -7.53 -0.32
CA THR A 47 -1.48 -6.69 0.45
C THR A 47 -0.72 -5.54 1.09
N ILE A 48 -1.42 -4.41 1.24
CA ILE A 48 -0.88 -3.20 1.85
C ILE A 48 -1.82 -2.71 2.94
N TYR A 49 -1.28 -2.00 3.92
CA TYR A 49 -2.04 -0.97 4.62
C TYR A 49 -2.05 0.31 3.78
N PHE A 50 -3.19 1.00 3.74
CA PHE A 50 -3.33 2.30 3.10
C PHE A 50 -4.12 3.25 4.01
N LEU A 51 -3.62 4.47 4.18
CA LEU A 51 -4.19 5.47 5.08
C LEU A 51 -4.29 6.83 4.38
N LEU A 52 -5.50 7.38 4.39
CA LEU A 52 -5.76 8.76 3.99
C LEU A 52 -6.02 9.62 5.23
N THR A 53 -5.24 10.69 5.38
CA THR A 53 -5.54 11.74 6.36
C THR A 53 -6.63 12.66 5.81
N ARG A 54 -7.21 13.50 6.66
CA ARG A 54 -8.33 14.39 6.28
C ARG A 54 -8.05 15.26 5.04
N THR A 55 -6.80 15.63 4.80
CA THR A 55 -6.38 16.50 3.70
C THR A 55 -5.74 15.76 2.53
N ALA A 56 -5.50 14.45 2.67
CA ALA A 56 -4.88 13.65 1.62
C ALA A 56 -5.91 13.15 0.60
N VAL A 57 -5.49 13.07 -0.66
CA VAL A 57 -6.27 12.50 -1.76
C VAL A 57 -5.43 11.45 -2.46
N SER A 58 -6.00 10.28 -2.71
CA SER A 58 -5.42 9.30 -3.63
C SER A 58 -5.76 9.72 -5.05
N ARG A 59 -4.76 10.13 -5.82
CA ARG A 59 -4.95 10.54 -7.22
C ARG A 59 -5.34 9.34 -8.09
N TRP A 60 -5.99 9.63 -9.22
CA TRP A 60 -6.32 8.63 -10.24
C TRP A 60 -5.05 7.94 -10.77
N HIS A 61 -5.11 6.62 -10.91
CA HIS A 61 -4.03 5.74 -11.39
C HIS A 61 -4.60 4.47 -12.03
N ARG A 62 -3.76 3.67 -12.70
CA ARG A 62 -4.10 2.33 -13.24
C ARG A 62 -2.91 1.38 -13.19
#